data_AF-A0A1L8CWT1-F1
#
_entry.id   AF-A0A1L8CWT1-F1
#
_cell.length_a   1.000
_cell.length_b   1.000
_cell.length_c   1.000
_cell.angle_alpha   90.00
_cell.angle_beta   90.00
_cell.angle_gamma   90.00
#
_symmetry.space_group_name_H-M   'P 1'
#
loop_
_entity.id
_entity.type
_entity.pdbx_description
1 polymer ?
#
loop_
_entity_poly.entity_id
_entity_poly.type
_entity_poly.pdbx_seq_one_letter_code
_entity_poly.pdbx_strand_id
1 'polypeptide(L)'
;MERLIISMTIGINEESDAPLLAVEEGGVHVAEALILARYQMFTQVYFHHTRRAYDYHIISLMKTLLKMEQEKNLNIGEKDKFPPPDTKENLQKYLEWDDWKVLGIISQRIAKEEGEVFLNRTHFRNVYGTLEIPTKKELTAIKKIEQKLKEKNICYFVDSAQQLWYKLGEMDIAICIDTESKKTVPLSSISNVIKNLKPIMQQRIFVPLNEVQNAKEIIRTVIRRGKK
;
A
#
# COMPACT_ATOMS: atom_id res chain seq x y z
N MET A 1 -18.65 -8.68 -13.39
CA MET A 1 -17.81 -9.85 -13.09
C MET A 1 -18.18 -11.03 -13.98
N GLU A 2 -19.47 -11.38 -14.09
CA GLU A 2 -19.97 -12.44 -14.98
C GLU A 2 -19.48 -12.34 -16.43
N ARG A 3 -19.56 -11.15 -17.04
CA ARG A 3 -19.07 -10.93 -18.41
C ARG A 3 -17.56 -11.16 -18.59
N LEU A 4 -16.76 -10.92 -17.55
CA LEU A 4 -15.33 -11.20 -17.59
C LEU A 4 -15.11 -12.71 -17.66
N ILE A 5 -15.77 -13.45 -16.78
CA ILE A 5 -15.67 -14.91 -16.68
C ILE A 5 -16.08 -15.58 -17.99
N ILE A 6 -17.17 -15.12 -18.60
CA ILE A 6 -17.66 -15.66 -19.88
C ILE A 6 -16.66 -15.42 -21.01
N SER A 7 -15.94 -14.29 -20.99
CA SER A 7 -14.91 -13.96 -21.99
C SER A 7 -13.53 -14.55 -21.68
N MET A 8 -13.36 -15.34 -20.62
CA MET A 8 -12.07 -15.95 -20.29
C MET A 8 -11.79 -17.15 -21.20
N THR A 9 -10.58 -17.24 -21.70
CA THR A 9 -10.14 -18.31 -22.59
C THR A 9 -8.68 -18.70 -22.32
N ILE A 10 -8.20 -19.74 -23.00
CA ILE A 10 -6.81 -20.17 -22.93
C ILE A 10 -6.11 -19.68 -24.20
N GLY A 11 -5.12 -18.80 -24.01
CA GLY A 11 -4.21 -18.35 -25.05
C GLY A 11 -2.86 -19.05 -24.97
N ILE A 12 -2.02 -18.83 -25.97
CA ILE A 12 -0.62 -19.30 -25.98
C ILE A 12 0.31 -18.09 -25.92
N ASN A 13 1.35 -18.18 -25.09
CA ASN A 13 2.42 -17.20 -25.06
C ASN A 13 3.33 -17.39 -26.29
N GLU A 14 3.55 -16.36 -27.09
CA GLU A 14 4.42 -16.45 -28.29
C GLU A 14 5.88 -16.74 -27.96
N GLU A 15 6.37 -16.35 -26.78
CA GLU A 15 7.79 -16.53 -26.40
C GLU A 15 8.07 -17.87 -25.73
N SER A 16 7.12 -18.40 -24.95
CA SER A 16 7.32 -19.61 -24.15
C SER A 16 6.51 -20.82 -24.59
N ASP A 17 5.61 -20.65 -25.57
CA ASP A 17 4.63 -21.65 -26.03
C ASP A 17 3.76 -22.23 -24.89
N ALA A 18 3.79 -21.58 -23.72
CA ALA A 18 3.07 -22.01 -22.55
C ALA A 18 1.62 -21.54 -22.61
N PRO A 19 0.66 -22.36 -22.17
CA PRO A 19 -0.72 -21.93 -22.03
C PRO A 19 -0.80 -20.82 -20.98
N LEU A 20 -1.54 -19.76 -21.30
CA LEU A 20 -1.83 -18.67 -20.39
C LEU A 20 -3.32 -18.37 -20.36
N LEU A 21 -3.76 -17.73 -19.28
CA LEU A 21 -5.12 -17.24 -19.16
C LEU A 21 -5.28 -15.93 -19.93
N ALA A 22 -6.20 -15.92 -20.89
CA ALA A 22 -6.49 -14.77 -21.75
C ALA A 22 -7.96 -14.36 -21.66
N VAL A 23 -8.26 -13.19 -22.23
CA VAL A 23 -9.61 -12.69 -22.46
C VAL A 23 -9.84 -12.61 -23.96
N GLU A 24 -10.99 -13.09 -24.43
CA GLU A 24 -11.37 -12.96 -25.84
C GLU A 24 -11.49 -11.49 -26.26
N GLU A 25 -11.35 -11.22 -27.56
CA GLU A 25 -11.48 -9.86 -28.11
C GLU A 25 -12.79 -9.16 -27.69
N GLY A 26 -13.92 -9.89 -27.65
CA GLY A 26 -15.21 -9.37 -27.20
C GLY A 26 -15.26 -8.96 -25.71
N GLY A 27 -14.25 -9.34 -24.92
CA GLY A 27 -14.10 -9.03 -23.50
C GLY A 27 -13.18 -7.84 -23.20
N VAL A 28 -12.58 -7.19 -24.20
CA VAL A 28 -11.59 -6.10 -24.02
C VAL A 28 -12.09 -5.00 -23.09
N HIS A 29 -13.30 -4.46 -23.31
CA HIS A 29 -13.84 -3.39 -22.46
C HIS A 29 -14.09 -3.83 -21.02
N VAL A 30 -14.38 -5.12 -20.79
CA VAL A 30 -14.55 -5.65 -19.43
C VAL A 30 -13.20 -5.76 -18.73
N ALA A 31 -12.14 -6.15 -19.46
CA ALA A 31 -10.78 -6.16 -18.95
C ALA A 31 -10.28 -4.73 -18.64
N GLU A 32 -10.59 -3.74 -19.48
CA GLU A 32 -10.31 -2.33 -19.20
C GLU A 32 -11.01 -1.87 -17.91
N ALA A 33 -12.31 -2.15 -17.79
CA ALA A 33 -13.11 -1.80 -16.62
C ALA A 33 -12.57 -2.44 -15.34
N LEU A 34 -12.07 -3.68 -15.41
CA LEU A 34 -11.43 -4.35 -14.27
C LEU A 34 -10.18 -3.60 -13.79
N ILE A 35 -9.30 -3.19 -14.70
CA ILE A 35 -8.07 -2.46 -14.35
C ILE A 35 -8.42 -1.09 -13.77
N LEU A 36 -9.39 -0.39 -14.35
CA LEU A 36 -9.87 0.90 -13.83
C LEU A 36 -10.47 0.77 -12.43
N ALA A 37 -11.31 -0.25 -12.20
CA ALA A 37 -11.88 -0.53 -10.88
C ALA A 37 -10.77 -0.85 -9.86
N ARG A 38 -9.76 -1.63 -10.25
CA ARG A 38 -8.59 -1.91 -9.40
C ARG A 38 -7.83 -0.62 -9.08
N TYR A 39 -7.56 0.23 -10.07
CA TYR A 39 -6.93 1.54 -9.85
C TYR A 39 -7.72 2.41 -8.87
N GLN A 40 -9.05 2.48 -9.00
CA GLN A 40 -9.93 3.21 -8.08
C GLN A 40 -9.89 2.64 -6.65
N MET A 41 -9.86 1.32 -6.50
CA MET A 41 -9.69 0.68 -5.18
C MET A 41 -8.35 1.06 -4.52
N PHE A 42 -7.27 1.13 -5.28
CA PHE A 42 -5.97 1.58 -4.75
C PHE A 42 -6.01 3.04 -4.30
N THR A 43 -6.53 3.95 -5.13
CA THR A 43 -6.56 5.38 -4.82
C THR A 43 -7.50 5.70 -3.66
N GLN A 44 -8.68 5.09 -3.61
CA GLN A 44 -9.75 5.46 -2.67
C GLN A 44 -9.73 4.67 -1.36
N VAL A 45 -9.34 3.38 -1.40
CA VAL A 45 -9.45 2.48 -0.24
C VAL A 45 -8.07 2.13 0.30
N TYR A 46 -7.22 1.47 -0.50
CA TYR A 46 -5.94 0.95 -0.01
C TYR A 46 -4.95 2.05 0.37
N PHE A 47 -4.89 3.13 -0.42
CA PHE A 47 -4.07 4.30 -0.14
C PHE A 47 -4.85 5.42 0.52
N HIS A 48 -5.98 5.14 1.16
CA HIS A 48 -6.66 6.14 1.97
C HIS A 48 -5.74 6.60 3.11
N HIS A 49 -5.55 7.91 3.26
CA HIS A 49 -4.55 8.46 4.18
C HIS A 49 -4.75 7.99 5.64
N THR A 50 -5.99 7.85 6.08
CA THR A 50 -6.28 7.37 7.45
C THR A 50 -5.90 5.92 7.61
N ARG A 51 -6.14 5.08 6.60
CA ARG A 51 -5.72 3.67 6.61
C ARG A 51 -4.20 3.56 6.71
N ARG A 52 -3.48 4.34 5.91
CA ARG A 52 -2.00 4.40 5.93
C ARG A 52 -1.44 4.88 7.26
N ALA A 53 -2.11 5.83 7.91
CA ALA A 53 -1.76 6.24 9.27
C ALA A 53 -1.90 5.08 10.27
N TYR A 54 -2.99 4.32 10.20
CA TYR A 54 -3.15 3.14 11.05
C TYR A 54 -2.20 2.00 10.70
N ASP A 55 -1.84 1.80 9.43
CA ASP A 55 -0.81 0.83 9.04
C ASP A 55 0.54 1.14 9.72
N TYR A 56 0.93 2.42 9.78
CA TYR A 56 2.12 2.84 10.52
C TYR A 56 2.03 2.50 12.01
N HIS A 57 0.91 2.84 12.66
CA HIS A 57 0.71 2.59 14.08
C HIS A 57 0.62 1.10 14.42
N ILE A 58 -0.04 0.29 13.58
CA ILE A 58 -0.20 -1.15 13.85
C ILE A 58 1.13 -1.89 13.66
N ILE A 59 1.95 -1.49 12.69
CA ILE A 59 3.31 -2.05 12.55
C ILE A 59 4.13 -1.75 13.80
N SER A 60 4.07 -0.51 14.32
CA SER A 60 4.78 -0.15 15.55
C SER A 60 4.27 -0.96 16.74
N LEU A 61 2.95 -1.03 16.92
CA LEU A 61 2.33 -1.81 17.98
C LEU A 61 2.75 -3.29 17.92
N MET A 62 2.64 -3.92 16.76
CA MET A 62 2.96 -5.35 16.61
C MET A 62 4.42 -5.63 16.93
N LYS A 63 5.36 -4.75 16.55
CA LYS A 63 6.77 -4.88 16.94
C LYS A 63 6.93 -4.83 18.46
N THR A 64 6.26 -3.91 19.14
CA THR A 64 6.27 -3.80 20.60
C THR A 64 5.69 -5.05 21.26
N LEU A 65 4.55 -5.55 20.78
CA LEU A 65 3.91 -6.76 21.33
C LEU A 65 4.76 -8.02 21.12
N LEU A 66 5.35 -8.18 19.93
CA LEU A 66 6.24 -9.30 19.63
C LEU A 66 7.49 -9.28 20.51
N LYS A 67 8.10 -8.11 20.73
CA LYS A 67 9.21 -7.94 21.70
C LYS A 67 8.83 -8.40 23.10
N MET A 68 7.69 -7.94 23.62
CA MET A 68 7.23 -8.31 24.96
C MET A 68 7.00 -9.81 25.10
N GLU A 69 6.50 -10.46 24.06
CA GLU A 69 6.29 -11.92 24.06
C GLU A 69 7.62 -12.69 23.99
N GLN A 70 8.58 -12.20 23.19
CA GLN A 70 9.92 -12.76 23.06
C GLN A 70 10.75 -12.59 24.35
N GLU A 71 10.57 -11.49 25.09
CA GLU A 71 11.23 -11.28 26.39
C GLU A 71 10.79 -12.32 27.44
N LYS A 72 9.57 -12.84 27.33
CA LYS A 72 9.04 -13.90 28.20
C LYS A 72 9.50 -15.30 27.79
N ASN A 73 9.87 -15.48 26.52
CA ASN A 73 10.20 -16.77 25.92
C ASN A 73 11.59 -16.72 25.28
N LEU A 74 12.61 -17.19 26.00
CA LEU A 74 14.04 -17.10 25.64
C LEU A 74 14.46 -17.77 24.30
N ASN A 75 13.58 -18.54 23.66
CA ASN A 75 13.89 -19.37 22.49
C ASN A 75 13.17 -18.91 21.20
N ILE A 76 13.29 -17.64 20.80
CA ILE A 76 12.64 -17.20 19.55
C ILE A 76 13.49 -16.20 18.76
N GLY A 77 14.06 -16.67 17.64
CA GLY A 77 14.24 -15.97 16.36
C GLY A 77 14.76 -14.52 16.35
N GLU A 78 14.43 -13.80 15.27
CA GLU A 78 14.76 -12.39 15.10
C GLU A 78 13.81 -11.49 15.92
N LYS A 79 14.38 -10.48 16.60
CA LYS A 79 13.63 -9.54 17.42
C LYS A 79 12.58 -8.76 16.61
N ASP A 80 11.41 -8.52 17.20
CA ASP A 80 10.30 -7.73 16.63
C ASP A 80 9.59 -8.39 15.43
N LYS A 81 9.83 -9.68 15.20
CA LYS A 81 9.27 -10.43 14.07
C LYS A 81 8.44 -11.61 14.56
N PHE A 82 7.50 -12.01 13.73
CA PHE A 82 6.81 -13.27 13.90
C PHE A 82 7.81 -14.44 13.87
N PRO A 83 7.51 -15.54 14.57
CA PRO A 83 8.34 -16.73 14.50
C PRO A 83 8.40 -17.26 13.06
N PRO A 84 9.57 -17.72 12.58
CA PRO A 84 9.71 -18.23 11.21
C PRO A 84 8.89 -19.52 11.03
N PRO A 85 8.32 -19.78 9.83
CA PRO A 85 7.53 -20.98 9.56
C PRO A 85 8.41 -22.21 9.28
N ASP A 86 9.43 -22.45 10.10
CA ASP A 86 10.43 -23.53 9.95
C ASP A 86 10.11 -24.78 10.79
N THR A 87 9.35 -24.62 11.86
CA THR A 87 8.99 -25.69 12.80
C THR A 87 7.49 -25.68 13.12
N LYS A 88 6.95 -26.84 13.51
CA LYS A 88 5.54 -26.96 13.95
C LYS A 88 5.25 -26.09 15.17
N GLU A 89 6.21 -25.96 16.09
CA GLU A 89 6.07 -25.11 17.27
C GLU A 89 5.95 -23.63 16.88
N ASN A 90 6.79 -23.16 15.97
CA ASN A 90 6.73 -21.78 15.50
C ASN A 90 5.44 -21.48 14.73
N LEU A 91 4.95 -22.43 13.94
CA LEU A 91 3.64 -22.30 13.30
C LEU A 91 2.52 -22.18 14.33
N GLN A 92 2.55 -22.98 15.40
CA GLN A 92 1.55 -22.90 16.47
C GLN A 92 1.59 -21.54 17.16
N LYS A 93 2.79 -21.04 17.49
CA LYS A 93 2.99 -19.69 18.06
C LYS A 93 2.48 -18.59 17.13
N TYR A 94 2.66 -18.73 15.82
CA TYR A 94 2.11 -17.79 14.85
C TYR A 94 0.58 -17.79 14.86
N LEU A 95 -0.04 -18.97 14.86
CA LEU A 95 -1.51 -19.12 14.84
C LEU A 95 -2.20 -18.59 16.10
N GLU A 96 -1.47 -18.46 17.21
CA GLU A 96 -1.97 -17.79 18.41
C GLU A 96 -2.13 -16.28 18.26
N TRP A 97 -1.55 -15.66 17.23
CA TRP A 97 -1.74 -14.24 16.94
C TRP A 97 -2.95 -14.04 16.03
N ASP A 98 -4.04 -13.59 16.63
CA ASP A 98 -5.25 -13.18 15.94
C ASP A 98 -5.68 -11.77 16.36
N ASP A 99 -6.72 -11.26 15.69
CA ASP A 99 -7.27 -9.94 15.97
C ASP A 99 -7.80 -9.86 17.41
N TRP A 100 -8.40 -10.94 17.95
CA TRP A 100 -8.95 -10.95 19.31
C TRP A 100 -7.86 -10.81 20.38
N LYS A 101 -6.73 -11.50 20.22
CA LYS A 101 -5.57 -11.38 21.11
C LYS A 101 -5.02 -9.96 21.07
N VAL A 102 -4.78 -9.42 19.87
CA VAL A 102 -4.23 -8.06 19.72
C VAL A 102 -5.20 -7.02 20.29
N LEU A 103 -6.48 -7.08 19.92
CA LEU A 103 -7.50 -6.17 20.45
C LEU A 103 -7.71 -6.35 21.96
N GLY A 104 -7.61 -7.57 22.47
CA GLY A 104 -7.65 -7.90 23.89
C GLY A 104 -6.52 -7.20 24.66
N ILE A 105 -5.28 -7.33 24.19
CA ILE A 105 -4.10 -6.67 24.76
C ILE A 105 -4.25 -5.14 24.74
N ILE A 106 -4.76 -4.57 23.64
CA ILE A 106 -5.05 -3.13 23.53
C ILE A 106 -6.11 -2.72 24.55
N SER A 107 -7.22 -3.47 24.64
CA SER A 107 -8.35 -3.16 25.54
C SER A 107 -7.95 -3.18 27.02
N GLN A 108 -7.01 -4.05 27.38
CA GLN A 108 -6.46 -4.16 28.74
C GLN A 108 -5.36 -3.14 29.05
N ARG A 109 -5.05 -2.24 28.10
CA ARG A 109 -3.97 -1.22 28.20
C ARG A 109 -2.57 -1.80 28.45
N ILE A 110 -2.36 -3.07 28.12
CA ILE A 110 -1.04 -3.72 28.17
C ILE A 110 -0.10 -3.10 27.12
N ALA A 111 -0.67 -2.71 25.98
CA ALA A 111 0.00 -2.08 24.84
C ALA A 111 0.47 -0.62 25.08
N LYS A 112 0.30 -0.05 26.28
CA LYS A 112 0.74 1.30 26.68
C LYS A 112 0.45 2.37 25.61
N GLU A 113 1.43 3.22 25.29
CA GLU A 113 1.30 4.40 24.43
C GLU A 113 0.88 4.01 23.00
N GLU A 114 1.42 2.92 22.46
CA GLU A 114 1.09 2.42 21.12
C GLU A 114 -0.38 1.95 21.05
N GLY A 115 -0.91 1.39 22.14
CA GLY A 115 -2.31 0.98 22.25
C GLY A 115 -3.30 2.14 22.33
N GLU A 116 -2.92 3.23 23.01
CA GLU A 116 -3.80 4.41 23.19
C GLU A 116 -4.23 5.05 21.86
N VAL A 117 -3.38 4.95 20.83
CA VAL A 117 -3.68 5.46 19.49
C VAL A 117 -4.94 4.82 18.90
N PHE A 118 -5.16 3.53 19.18
CA PHE A 118 -6.30 2.76 18.69
C PHE A 118 -7.55 3.02 19.52
N LEU A 119 -7.41 3.06 20.85
CA LEU A 119 -8.52 3.29 21.78
C LEU A 119 -9.13 4.69 21.59
N ASN A 120 -8.29 5.71 21.48
CA ASN A 120 -8.74 7.11 21.44
C ASN A 120 -8.81 7.69 20.02
N ARG A 121 -8.47 6.89 19.01
CA ARG A 121 -8.36 7.33 17.59
C ARG A 121 -7.46 8.56 17.41
N THR A 122 -6.38 8.64 18.17
CA THR A 122 -5.38 9.73 18.15
C THR A 122 -4.25 9.51 17.13
N HIS A 123 -4.51 8.72 16.08
CA HIS A 123 -3.56 8.45 15.01
C HIS A 123 -3.03 9.74 14.38
N PHE A 124 -1.82 9.61 13.81
CA PHE A 124 -1.15 10.73 13.15
C PHE A 124 -1.98 11.26 11.98
N ARG A 125 -1.98 12.57 11.80
CA ARG A 125 -2.78 13.25 10.79
C ARG A 125 -1.92 13.61 9.59
N ASN A 126 -2.49 13.38 8.41
CA ASN A 126 -1.91 13.86 7.17
C ASN A 126 -1.92 15.39 7.15
N VAL A 127 -0.75 16.00 6.98
CA VAL A 127 -0.59 17.46 6.91
C VAL A 127 -0.18 17.95 5.52
N TYR A 128 0.40 17.08 4.71
CA TYR A 128 0.80 17.39 3.34
C TYR A 128 0.82 16.12 2.50
N GLY A 129 0.30 16.18 1.28
CA GLY A 129 0.36 15.09 0.32
C GLY A 129 0.62 15.61 -1.08
N THR A 130 1.34 14.83 -1.88
CA THR A 130 1.49 15.10 -3.32
C THR A 130 0.24 14.66 -4.09
N LEU A 131 0.21 15.00 -5.37
CA LEU A 131 -0.61 14.29 -6.34
C LEU A 131 -0.27 12.79 -6.39
N GLU A 132 -1.16 11.99 -6.98
CA GLU A 132 -0.97 10.55 -7.16
C GLU A 132 0.30 10.22 -7.95
N ILE A 133 0.61 11.06 -8.93
CA ILE A 133 1.84 11.02 -9.71
C ILE A 133 2.61 12.32 -9.39
N PRO A 134 3.52 12.29 -8.41
CA PRO A 134 4.18 13.50 -7.94
C PRO A 134 5.13 14.08 -8.99
N THR A 135 5.11 15.40 -9.11
CA THR A 135 6.10 16.14 -9.90
C THR A 135 7.42 16.26 -9.14
N LYS A 136 8.53 16.52 -9.87
CA LYS A 136 9.85 16.78 -9.25
C LYS A 136 9.81 17.93 -8.23
N LYS A 137 8.95 18.93 -8.48
CA LYS A 137 8.75 20.08 -7.58
C LYS A 137 8.11 19.65 -6.25
N GLU A 138 7.09 18.80 -6.30
CA GLU A 138 6.43 18.27 -5.10
C GLU A 138 7.36 17.37 -4.27
N LEU A 139 8.15 16.51 -4.92
CA LEU A 139 9.14 15.69 -4.23
C LEU A 139 10.21 16.54 -3.53
N THR A 140 10.62 17.65 -4.16
CA THR A 140 11.55 18.60 -3.54
C THR A 140 10.89 19.36 -2.39
N ALA A 141 9.60 19.68 -2.50
CA ALA A 141 8.83 20.31 -1.42
C ALA A 141 8.73 19.40 -0.21
N ILE A 142 8.47 18.09 -0.39
CA ILE A 142 8.47 17.11 0.70
C ILE A 142 9.81 17.09 1.43
N LYS A 143 10.92 16.95 0.70
CA LYS A 143 12.26 16.94 1.30
C LYS A 143 12.54 18.21 2.12
N LYS A 144 12.10 19.38 1.63
CA LYS A 144 12.22 20.66 2.35
C LYS A 144 11.34 20.71 3.60
N ILE A 145 10.11 20.20 3.54
CA ILE A 145 9.20 20.14 4.70
C ILE A 145 9.78 19.21 5.75
N GLU A 146 10.22 18.01 5.36
CA GLU A 146 10.88 17.05 6.26
C GLU A 146 12.07 17.67 7.00
N GLN A 147 12.96 18.36 6.27
CA GLN A 147 14.10 19.02 6.86
C GLN A 147 13.69 20.02 7.95
N LYS A 148 12.66 20.84 7.70
CA LYS A 148 12.17 21.79 8.70
C LYS A 148 11.47 21.15 9.88
N LEU A 149 10.77 20.04 9.67
CA LEU A 149 10.16 19.27 10.76
C LEU A 149 11.26 18.70 11.68
N LYS A 150 12.35 18.18 11.10
CA LYS A 150 13.55 17.76 11.83
C LYS A 150 14.19 18.91 12.61
N GLU A 151 14.40 20.06 11.98
CA GLU A 151 14.99 21.25 12.63
C GLU A 151 14.18 21.73 13.84
N LYS A 152 12.85 21.56 13.81
CA LYS A 152 11.96 21.91 14.93
C LYS A 152 11.70 20.77 15.92
N ASN A 153 12.38 19.63 15.75
CA ASN A 153 12.20 18.44 16.57
C ASN A 153 10.73 17.94 16.64
N ILE A 154 9.98 18.10 15.56
CA ILE A 154 8.60 17.60 15.46
C ILE A 154 8.65 16.15 14.99
N CYS A 155 8.00 15.24 15.73
CA CYS A 155 7.85 13.85 15.31
C CYS A 155 6.99 13.76 14.03
N TYR A 156 7.43 13.00 13.04
CA TYR A 156 6.72 12.80 11.79
C TYR A 156 7.08 11.46 11.15
N PHE A 157 6.24 10.98 10.24
CA PHE A 157 6.62 9.94 9.28
C PHE A 157 6.16 10.31 7.87
N VAL A 158 6.84 9.73 6.87
CA VAL A 158 6.50 9.91 5.46
C VAL A 158 6.04 8.59 4.90
N ASP A 159 4.80 8.57 4.44
CA ASP A 159 4.24 7.44 3.71
C ASP A 159 4.60 7.59 2.22
N SER A 160 5.11 6.52 1.63
CA SER A 160 5.22 6.38 0.18
C SER A 160 4.28 5.29 -0.26
N ALA A 161 3.13 5.68 -0.81
CA ALA A 161 2.18 4.76 -1.43
C ALA A 161 2.71 4.35 -2.81
N GLN A 162 3.78 3.57 -2.81
CA GLN A 162 4.43 3.01 -3.98
C GLN A 162 4.07 1.53 -4.05
N GLN A 163 3.06 1.19 -4.82
CA GLN A 163 2.82 -0.21 -5.17
C GLN A 163 2.65 -0.33 -6.68
N LEU A 164 3.31 -1.34 -7.24
CA LEU A 164 3.07 -1.82 -8.58
C LEU A 164 1.74 -2.59 -8.56
N TRP A 165 0.63 -1.85 -8.43
CA TRP A 165 -0.72 -2.42 -8.41
C TRP A 165 -1.10 -3.02 -9.77
N TYR A 166 -0.41 -2.63 -10.83
CA TYR A 166 -0.45 -3.24 -12.15
C TYR A 166 0.92 -3.08 -12.81
N LYS A 167 1.45 -4.15 -13.41
CA LYS A 167 2.71 -4.13 -14.15
C LYS A 167 2.40 -4.30 -15.64
N LEU A 168 2.62 -3.24 -16.40
CA LEU A 168 2.61 -3.29 -17.86
C LEU A 168 3.78 -4.20 -18.32
N GLY A 169 3.55 -5.05 -19.33
CA GLY A 169 4.52 -6.06 -19.78
C GLY A 169 4.11 -7.49 -19.39
N GLU A 170 4.96 -8.22 -18.67
CA GLU A 170 4.77 -9.66 -18.38
C GLU A 170 3.50 -10.01 -17.60
N MET A 171 2.91 -9.06 -16.86
CA MET A 171 1.67 -9.28 -16.09
C MET A 171 0.47 -8.52 -16.66
N ASP A 172 0.59 -8.03 -17.90
CA ASP A 172 -0.53 -7.41 -18.61
C ASP A 172 -1.63 -8.46 -18.88
N ILE A 173 -2.88 -8.02 -19.02
CA ILE A 173 -3.97 -8.94 -19.33
C ILE A 173 -3.81 -9.34 -20.80
N ALA A 174 -3.64 -10.62 -21.07
CA ALA A 174 -3.55 -11.14 -22.42
C ALA A 174 -4.93 -11.13 -23.09
N ILE A 175 -5.00 -10.57 -24.30
CA ILE A 175 -6.18 -10.56 -25.16
C ILE A 175 -5.94 -11.54 -26.30
N CYS A 176 -6.81 -12.53 -26.44
CA CYS A 176 -6.83 -13.48 -27.54
C CYS A 176 -7.48 -12.81 -28.76
N ILE A 177 -6.68 -12.50 -29.79
CA ILE A 177 -7.17 -11.88 -31.04
C ILE A 177 -7.66 -12.95 -32.01
N ASP A 178 -7.07 -14.15 -31.95
CA ASP A 178 -7.41 -15.23 -32.86
C ASP A 178 -7.65 -16.51 -32.05
N THR A 179 -8.90 -16.96 -32.06
CA THR A 179 -9.34 -18.17 -31.37
C THR A 179 -8.81 -19.45 -32.01
N GLU A 180 -8.50 -19.45 -33.31
CA GLU A 180 -7.98 -20.62 -34.01
C GLU A 180 -6.47 -20.80 -33.74
N SER A 181 -5.68 -19.73 -33.91
CA SER A 181 -4.24 -19.77 -33.61
C SER A 181 -3.92 -19.58 -32.13
N LYS A 182 -4.90 -19.21 -31.30
CA LYS A 182 -4.76 -18.87 -29.86
C LYS A 182 -3.72 -17.80 -29.58
N LYS A 183 -3.44 -16.96 -30.58
CA LYS A 183 -2.47 -15.88 -30.50
C LYS A 183 -2.98 -14.78 -29.57
N THR A 184 -2.10 -14.32 -28.69
CA THR A 184 -2.44 -13.31 -27.69
C THR A 184 -1.57 -12.05 -27.82
N VAL A 185 -2.13 -10.92 -27.39
CA VAL A 185 -1.39 -9.66 -27.24
C VAL A 185 -1.71 -9.04 -25.87
N PRO A 186 -0.82 -8.21 -25.31
CA PRO A 186 -1.11 -7.49 -24.08
C PRO A 186 -2.21 -6.45 -24.29
N LEU A 187 -3.12 -6.27 -23.32
CA LEU A 187 -4.21 -5.31 -23.38
C LEU A 187 -3.72 -3.87 -23.57
N SER A 188 -2.57 -3.50 -23.00
CA SER A 188 -1.99 -2.16 -23.22
C SER A 188 -1.57 -1.88 -24.67
N SER A 189 -1.43 -2.90 -25.52
CA SER A 189 -1.19 -2.72 -26.96
C SER A 189 -2.45 -2.27 -27.71
N ILE A 190 -3.63 -2.65 -27.20
CA ILE A 190 -4.94 -2.36 -27.81
C ILE A 190 -5.58 -1.12 -27.16
N SER A 191 -5.55 -1.06 -25.82
CA SER A 191 -6.25 -0.02 -25.06
C SER A 191 -5.37 1.20 -24.79
N ASN A 192 -5.74 2.33 -25.41
CA ASN A 192 -5.11 3.63 -25.12
C ASN A 192 -5.31 4.08 -23.67
N VAL A 193 -6.41 3.70 -23.03
CA VAL A 193 -6.69 4.08 -21.63
C VAL A 193 -5.70 3.37 -20.71
N ILE A 194 -5.57 2.05 -20.85
CA ILE A 194 -4.68 1.24 -20.01
C ILE A 194 -3.20 1.58 -20.29
N LYS A 195 -2.84 1.78 -21.57
CA LYS A 195 -1.48 2.18 -21.96
C LYS A 195 -0.97 3.44 -21.28
N ASN A 196 -1.87 4.42 -21.06
CA ASN A 196 -1.51 5.71 -20.48
C ASN A 196 -1.72 5.75 -18.96
N LEU A 197 -2.22 4.67 -18.36
CA LEU A 197 -2.46 4.60 -16.93
C LEU A 197 -1.12 4.42 -16.20
N LYS A 198 -0.76 5.42 -15.41
CA LYS A 198 0.53 5.48 -14.72
C LYS A 198 0.44 4.89 -13.31
N PRO A 199 1.55 4.36 -12.78
CA PRO A 199 1.58 3.87 -11.40
C PRO A 199 1.36 5.03 -10.42
N ILE A 200 0.75 4.70 -9.28
CA ILE A 200 0.54 5.64 -8.19
C ILE A 200 1.84 5.67 -7.39
N MET A 201 2.38 6.85 -7.15
CA MET A 201 3.63 7.10 -6.43
C MET A 201 3.44 8.20 -5.38
N GLN A 202 2.25 8.30 -4.82
CA GLN A 202 1.89 9.38 -3.91
C GLN A 202 2.73 9.35 -2.64
N GLN A 203 3.17 10.53 -2.19
CA GLN A 203 3.85 10.69 -0.91
C GLN A 203 3.06 11.61 0.02
N ARG A 204 3.03 11.26 1.31
CA ARG A 204 2.29 12.01 2.33
C ARG A 204 3.09 12.11 3.61
N ILE A 205 2.96 13.24 4.28
CA ILE A 205 3.61 13.54 5.56
C ILE A 205 2.55 13.50 6.65
N PHE A 206 2.84 12.76 7.71
CA PHE A 206 1.97 12.58 8.86
C PHE A 206 2.67 13.06 10.12
N VAL A 207 1.91 13.70 11.01
CA VAL A 207 2.39 14.19 12.31
C VAL A 207 1.41 13.82 13.43
N PRO A 208 1.85 13.76 14.70
CA PRO A 208 0.97 13.63 15.86
C PRO A 208 -0.16 14.65 15.88
N LEU A 209 -1.32 14.29 16.45
CA LEU A 209 -2.52 15.12 16.47
C LEU A 209 -2.29 16.51 17.09
N ASN A 210 -1.48 16.59 18.15
CA ASN A 210 -1.11 17.82 18.84
C ASN A 210 -0.19 18.73 18.01
N GLU A 211 0.55 18.20 17.04
CA GLU A 211 1.52 18.95 16.23
C GLU A 211 0.97 19.42 14.87
N VAL A 212 -0.29 19.13 14.57
CA VAL A 212 -0.92 19.43 13.27
C VAL A 212 -0.86 20.91 12.93
N GLN A 213 -1.12 21.79 13.91
CA GLN A 213 -1.15 23.23 13.68
C GLN A 213 0.25 23.77 13.41
N ASN A 214 1.23 23.38 14.23
CA ASN A 214 2.64 23.75 14.07
C ASN A 214 3.18 23.30 12.71
N ALA A 215 2.88 22.06 12.32
CA ALA A 215 3.28 21.52 11.02
C ALA A 215 2.67 22.30 9.84
N LYS A 216 1.37 22.65 9.91
CA LYS A 216 0.70 23.44 8.86
C LYS A 216 1.34 24.82 8.68
N GLU A 217 1.79 25.47 9.75
CA GLU A 217 2.46 26.76 9.67
C GLU A 217 3.84 26.67 9.00
N ILE A 218 4.60 25.62 9.31
CA ILE A 218 5.88 25.33 8.66
C ILE A 218 5.68 25.10 7.16
N ILE A 219 4.69 24.27 6.80
CA ILE A 219 4.35 23.93 5.41
C ILE A 219 3.98 25.20 4.63
N ARG A 220 3.12 26.06 5.18
CA ARG A 220 2.76 27.35 4.55
C ARG A 220 3.98 28.21 4.25
N THR A 221 4.96 28.23 5.17
CA THR A 221 6.20 28.99 5.01
C THR A 221 7.10 28.40 3.90
N VAL A 222 7.16 27.07 3.77
CA VAL A 222 7.92 26.39 2.70
C VAL A 222 7.29 26.64 1.33
N ILE A 223 5.99 26.47 1.21
CA ILE A 223 5.27 26.61 -0.08
C ILE A 223 5.31 28.07 -0.56
N ARG A 224 5.13 29.04 0.33
CA ARG A 224 5.22 30.48 -0.03
C ARG A 224 6.59 30.88 -0.57
N ARG A 225 7.67 30.31 -0.02
CA ARG A 225 9.04 30.59 -0.49
C ARG A 225 9.37 29.93 -1.84
N GLY A 226 8.62 28.92 -2.28
CA GLY A 226 8.81 28.25 -3.57
C GLY A 226 8.04 28.85 -4.76
N LYS A 227 7.23 29.92 -4.53
CA LYS A 227 6.51 30.66 -5.57
C LYS A 227 7.21 31.97 -6.00
N LYS A 228 8.31 32.34 -5.34
CA LYS A 228 9.24 33.37 -5.81
C LYS A 228 10.36 32.68 -6.59
#